data_AF-A0A4Q7L654-F1
#
_entry.id   AF-A0A4Q7L654-F1
#
_cell.length_a   1.000
_cell.length_b   1.000
_cell.length_c   1.000
_cell.angle_alpha   90.00
_cell.angle_beta   90.00
_cell.angle_gamma   90.00
#
_symmetry.space_group_name_H-M   'P 1'
#
loop_
_entity.id
_entity.type
_entity.pdbx_description
1 polymer ?
#
loop_
_entity_poly.entity_id
_entity_poly.type
_entity_poly.pdbx_seq_one_letter_code
_entity_poly.pdbx_strand_id
1 'polypeptide(L)'
;MPLPNGFRWGVGASGFQTEGALDADGRGRSTWDVFCAEPGRIAGGDSPAVAADFYHRYATDIALVRDLGVDLYRFSVAWPRVQPSGSGAVNAKGLDFYDRVVDEMCAAGLRPVPTLYHWDTPLPIEEDGGWLNRDTAFRFAEYAAIVGERLADRAEMWIPLNEPSVLTFLGYATGEYAPGKRLLFDSLPTAHHQLLAHGLAVRALRAAGATGIGTANAHAPTWPGSDSEADRGAAEFYDVLANWLWSDPILRGRYPDEDLATVMPGPVADDLEIIATPLDWYGVNYYSPFRVSAASGEEIPFVPTEIDGPKTGLGGEINPAGLGEILRAFPKRYGDALPPLYVSENGTSLSTVEEPDADDRVRDQGRIDYLDAHIAAMREAIEDGVDVRGYLHWSPTDNFEWTFGYAQRFGLVHVDYRTQKRTPKDSYHWFRELIKASR
;
A
#
# COMPACT_ATOMS: atom_id res chain seq x y z
N MET A 1 -0.86 -5.84 -27.20
CA MET A 1 -0.11 -4.71 -27.76
C MET A 1 1.19 -4.51 -26.97
N PRO A 2 2.28 -3.97 -27.55
CA PRO A 2 3.48 -3.63 -26.77
C PRO A 2 3.16 -2.54 -25.73
N LEU A 3 3.77 -2.66 -24.56
CA LEU A 3 3.72 -1.63 -23.52
C LEU A 3 4.55 -0.41 -23.93
N PRO A 4 4.33 0.76 -23.30
CA PRO A 4 5.13 1.96 -23.57
C PRO A 4 6.63 1.70 -23.37
N ASN A 5 7.46 2.34 -24.19
CA ASN A 5 8.91 2.29 -24.00
C ASN A 5 9.28 2.79 -22.61
N GLY A 6 10.07 2.01 -21.87
CA GLY A 6 10.46 2.34 -20.50
C GLY A 6 9.45 1.95 -19.42
N PHE A 7 8.38 1.21 -19.77
CA PHE A 7 7.46 0.63 -18.79
C PHE A 7 8.23 -0.22 -17.76
N ARG A 8 7.92 -0.02 -16.47
CA ARG A 8 8.59 -0.69 -15.36
C ARG A 8 7.73 -1.82 -14.79
N TRP A 9 8.32 -3.00 -14.67
CA TRP A 9 7.73 -4.09 -13.90
C TRP A 9 8.30 -4.13 -12.50
N GLY A 10 7.49 -4.46 -11.50
CA GLY A 10 7.95 -4.55 -10.13
C GLY A 10 7.15 -5.50 -9.25
N VAL A 11 7.57 -5.56 -8.00
CA VAL A 11 6.87 -6.24 -6.90
C VAL A 11 6.89 -5.34 -5.66
N GLY A 12 5.87 -5.46 -4.81
CA GLY A 12 5.73 -4.72 -3.56
C GLY A 12 5.68 -5.63 -2.33
N ALA A 13 6.38 -5.26 -1.26
CA ALA A 13 6.33 -5.90 0.05
C ALA A 13 6.20 -4.86 1.18
N SER A 14 5.66 -5.27 2.32
CA SER A 14 5.62 -4.49 3.56
C SER A 14 6.56 -5.08 4.61
N GLY A 15 7.33 -4.22 5.27
CA GLY A 15 8.25 -4.56 6.33
C GLY A 15 7.56 -5.35 7.45
N PHE A 16 6.47 -4.85 8.01
CA PHE A 16 5.77 -5.55 9.11
C PHE A 16 5.25 -6.94 8.69
N GLN A 17 4.79 -7.08 7.45
CA GLN A 17 4.23 -8.34 6.95
C GLN A 17 5.29 -9.40 6.64
N THR A 18 6.55 -9.00 6.41
CA THR A 18 7.61 -9.89 5.89
C THR A 18 8.85 -10.02 6.79
N GLU A 19 9.23 -8.97 7.52
CA GLU A 19 10.51 -8.91 8.25
C GLU A 19 10.59 -9.90 9.42
N GLY A 20 9.58 -9.92 10.29
CA GLY A 20 9.70 -10.50 11.62
C GLY A 20 10.73 -9.76 12.49
N ALA A 21 11.38 -10.50 13.40
CA ALA A 21 12.46 -9.98 14.26
C ALA A 21 12.06 -8.71 15.03
N LEU A 22 10.92 -8.79 15.72
CA LEU A 22 10.24 -7.65 16.34
C LEU A 22 11.02 -7.02 17.50
N ASP A 23 11.94 -7.77 18.12
CA ASP A 23 12.80 -7.36 19.24
C ASP A 23 14.29 -7.19 18.84
N ALA A 24 14.61 -7.39 17.57
CA ALA A 24 15.99 -7.35 17.09
C ALA A 24 16.53 -5.91 17.01
N ASP A 25 17.81 -5.78 17.35
CA ASP A 25 18.63 -4.58 17.13
C ASP A 25 18.01 -3.27 17.61
N GLY A 26 17.25 -3.32 18.71
CA GLY A 26 16.68 -2.14 19.36
C GLY A 26 15.44 -1.57 18.68
N ARG A 27 14.77 -2.33 17.80
CA ARG A 27 13.45 -1.96 17.27
C ARG A 27 12.48 -1.67 18.41
N GLY A 28 11.78 -0.54 18.32
CA GLY A 28 10.67 -0.19 19.20
C GLY A 28 9.39 -0.96 18.86
N ARG A 29 8.41 -0.93 19.76
CA ARG A 29 7.09 -1.50 19.47
C ARG A 29 6.31 -0.58 18.55
N SER A 30 5.49 -1.16 17.68
CA SER A 30 4.48 -0.48 16.86
C SER A 30 3.08 -0.72 17.40
N THR A 31 2.11 -0.01 16.84
CA THR A 31 0.67 -0.25 17.03
C THR A 31 0.28 -1.68 16.68
N TRP A 32 0.82 -2.23 15.58
CA TRP A 32 0.57 -3.61 15.19
C TRP A 32 1.15 -4.64 16.16
N ASP A 33 2.30 -4.38 16.79
CA ASP A 33 2.85 -5.28 17.82
C ASP A 33 1.91 -5.43 19.02
N VAL A 34 1.23 -4.35 19.42
CA VAL A 34 0.21 -4.38 20.48
C VAL A 34 -1.04 -5.07 19.98
N PHE A 35 -1.53 -4.67 18.81
CA PHE A 35 -2.78 -5.15 18.24
C PHE A 35 -2.76 -6.67 17.99
N CYS A 36 -1.68 -7.21 17.42
CA CYS A 36 -1.54 -8.65 17.19
C CYS A 36 -1.43 -9.47 18.49
N ALA A 37 -0.99 -8.85 19.60
CA ALA A 37 -0.90 -9.53 20.89
C ALA A 37 -2.25 -9.64 21.62
N GLU A 38 -3.27 -8.88 21.19
CA GLU A 38 -4.62 -8.95 21.75
C GLU A 38 -5.37 -10.20 21.25
N PRO A 39 -5.94 -11.02 22.14
CA PRO A 39 -6.70 -12.20 21.75
C PRO A 39 -7.88 -11.86 20.82
N GLY A 40 -7.98 -12.58 19.71
CA GLY A 40 -9.11 -12.46 18.76
C GLY A 40 -8.97 -11.37 17.71
N ARG A 41 -7.88 -10.60 17.70
CA ARG A 41 -7.61 -9.59 16.65
C ARG A 41 -7.14 -10.20 15.33
N ILE A 42 -6.41 -11.30 15.39
CA ILE A 42 -5.84 -11.97 14.23
C ILE A 42 -6.54 -13.32 14.04
N ALA A 43 -6.98 -13.58 12.81
CA ALA A 43 -7.53 -14.87 12.42
C ALA A 43 -6.51 -15.99 12.75
N GLY A 44 -7.00 -17.06 13.37
CA GLY A 44 -6.15 -18.17 13.81
C GLY A 44 -5.20 -17.85 14.98
N GLY A 45 -5.13 -16.60 15.45
CA GLY A 45 -4.18 -16.17 16.48
C GLY A 45 -2.72 -16.14 16.02
N ASP A 46 -2.50 -16.00 14.70
CA ASP A 46 -1.17 -15.95 14.12
C ASP A 46 -0.34 -14.76 14.63
N SER A 47 0.99 -14.93 14.67
CA SER A 47 1.92 -13.90 15.13
C SER A 47 2.89 -13.48 14.02
N PRO A 48 3.12 -12.17 13.82
CA PRO A 48 4.10 -11.65 12.86
C PRO A 48 5.54 -11.72 13.37
N ALA A 49 5.80 -12.33 14.55
CA ALA A 49 7.13 -12.36 15.17
C ALA A 49 8.22 -12.94 14.25
N VAL A 50 7.84 -13.90 13.41
CA VAL A 50 8.73 -14.50 12.40
C VAL A 50 8.37 -14.04 10.99
N ALA A 51 7.08 -14.04 10.62
CA ALA A 51 6.64 -13.70 9.26
C ALA A 51 7.35 -14.56 8.19
N ALA A 52 7.79 -13.93 7.10
CA ALA A 52 8.66 -14.55 6.11
C ALA A 52 10.15 -14.53 6.55
N ASP A 53 10.49 -14.03 7.74
CA ASP A 53 11.85 -13.94 8.26
C ASP A 53 12.79 -13.14 7.32
N PHE A 54 12.24 -12.15 6.62
CA PHE A 54 12.98 -11.33 5.65
C PHE A 54 14.14 -10.58 6.33
N TYR A 55 14.03 -10.24 7.62
CA TYR A 55 15.11 -9.59 8.38
C TYR A 55 16.44 -10.36 8.29
N HIS A 56 16.38 -11.70 8.33
CA HIS A 56 17.55 -12.56 8.24
C HIS A 56 17.79 -13.11 6.83
N ARG A 57 16.79 -13.06 5.95
CA ARG A 57 16.77 -13.78 4.66
C ARG A 57 16.64 -12.88 3.43
N TYR A 58 16.74 -11.57 3.59
CA TYR A 58 16.55 -10.61 2.50
C TYR A 58 17.38 -10.92 1.25
N ALA A 59 18.62 -11.42 1.39
CA ALA A 59 19.46 -11.80 0.24
C ALA A 59 18.84 -12.94 -0.60
N THR A 60 18.22 -13.94 0.04
CA THR A 60 17.51 -15.03 -0.66
C THR A 60 16.31 -14.49 -1.42
N ASP A 61 15.52 -13.63 -0.77
CA ASP A 61 14.30 -13.09 -1.37
C ASP A 61 14.62 -12.08 -2.49
N ILE A 62 15.67 -11.27 -2.35
CA ILE A 62 16.17 -10.38 -3.41
C ILE A 62 16.69 -11.19 -4.60
N ALA A 63 17.39 -12.31 -4.37
CA ALA A 63 17.84 -13.19 -5.45
C ALA A 63 16.65 -13.77 -6.25
N LEU A 64 15.55 -14.12 -5.58
CA LEU A 64 14.32 -14.54 -6.24
C LEU A 64 13.69 -13.39 -7.04
N VAL A 65 13.61 -12.17 -6.49
CA VAL A 65 13.08 -11.00 -7.22
C VAL A 65 13.94 -10.64 -8.43
N ARG A 66 15.27 -10.74 -8.32
CA ARG A 66 16.19 -10.61 -9.47
C ARG A 66 15.86 -11.64 -10.55
N ASP A 67 15.71 -12.90 -10.17
CA ASP A 67 15.49 -13.99 -11.11
C ASP A 67 14.10 -13.93 -11.77
N LEU A 68 13.12 -13.31 -11.11
CA LEU A 68 11.81 -12.95 -11.68
C LEU A 68 11.96 -11.98 -12.87
N GLY A 69 13.01 -11.17 -12.87
CA GLY A 69 13.37 -10.28 -13.98
C GLY A 69 12.70 -8.90 -13.94
N VAL A 70 12.08 -8.52 -12.82
CA VAL A 70 11.47 -7.19 -12.62
C VAL A 70 12.52 -6.08 -12.55
N ASP A 71 12.07 -4.83 -12.67
CA ASP A 71 12.88 -3.62 -12.57
C ASP A 71 12.88 -3.04 -11.15
N LEU A 72 11.70 -2.95 -10.55
CA LEU A 72 11.45 -2.25 -9.29
C LEU A 72 11.23 -3.25 -8.16
N TYR A 73 11.86 -3.02 -7.01
CA TYR A 73 11.48 -3.69 -5.76
C TYR A 73 11.05 -2.64 -4.74
N ARG A 74 9.73 -2.56 -4.53
CA ARG A 74 9.11 -1.76 -3.49
C ARG A 74 9.09 -2.51 -2.17
N PHE A 75 9.60 -1.88 -1.12
CA PHE A 75 9.62 -2.38 0.25
C PHE A 75 9.31 -1.23 1.21
N SER A 76 8.85 -1.49 2.43
CA SER A 76 8.71 -0.44 3.44
C SER A 76 9.83 -0.44 4.47
N VAL A 77 10.15 0.75 4.97
CA VAL A 77 11.10 0.98 6.06
C VAL A 77 10.28 1.10 7.35
N ALA A 78 10.52 0.23 8.33
CA ALA A 78 9.79 0.27 9.58
C ALA A 78 10.24 1.47 10.42
N TRP A 79 9.37 2.47 10.55
CA TRP A 79 9.56 3.62 11.44
C TRP A 79 10.01 3.21 12.85
N PRO A 80 9.37 2.23 13.54
CA PRO A 80 9.79 1.81 14.88
C PRO A 80 11.19 1.17 14.92
N ARG A 81 11.74 0.72 13.78
CA ARG A 81 13.10 0.19 13.69
C ARG A 81 14.13 1.30 13.59
N VAL A 82 13.82 2.38 12.86
CA VAL A 82 14.71 3.54 12.65
C VAL A 82 14.64 4.54 13.81
N GLN A 83 13.44 4.81 14.32
CA GLN A 83 13.20 5.64 15.51
C GLN A 83 12.27 4.89 16.47
N PRO A 84 12.82 4.15 17.46
CA PRO A 84 12.03 3.32 18.38
C PRO A 84 10.96 4.08 19.18
N SER A 85 11.22 5.34 19.53
CA SER A 85 10.26 6.26 20.16
C SER A 85 9.39 7.05 19.16
N GLY A 86 9.59 6.83 17.86
CA GLY A 86 9.00 7.58 16.75
C GLY A 86 9.51 9.02 16.58
N SER A 87 10.40 9.47 17.45
CA SER A 87 11.06 10.77 17.37
C SER A 87 12.44 10.73 18.03
N GLY A 88 13.27 11.74 17.73
CA GLY A 88 14.59 11.88 18.34
C GLY A 88 15.66 11.00 17.70
N ALA A 89 16.51 10.39 18.51
CA ALA A 89 17.73 9.73 18.05
C ALA A 89 17.45 8.52 17.13
N VAL A 90 18.28 8.41 16.09
CA VAL A 90 18.25 7.28 15.15
C VAL A 90 18.80 6.03 15.84
N ASN A 91 18.10 4.92 15.69
CA ASN A 91 18.65 3.59 15.94
C ASN A 91 19.51 3.16 14.74
N ALA A 92 20.82 3.40 14.83
CA ALA A 92 21.75 3.13 13.73
C ALA A 92 21.67 1.69 13.22
N LYS A 93 21.59 0.69 14.10
CA LYS A 93 21.53 -0.72 13.68
C LYS A 93 20.27 -1.04 12.86
N GLY A 94 19.16 -0.43 13.24
CA GLY A 94 17.89 -0.55 12.52
C GLY A 94 17.96 0.06 11.12
N LEU A 95 18.56 1.24 11.00
CA LEU A 95 18.76 1.89 9.70
C LEU A 95 19.80 1.16 8.83
N ASP A 96 20.85 0.61 9.44
CA ASP A 96 21.89 -0.18 8.75
C ASP A 96 21.34 -1.47 8.14
N PHE A 97 20.24 -2.02 8.67
CA PHE A 97 19.54 -3.13 8.03
C PHE A 97 19.01 -2.73 6.64
N TYR A 98 18.27 -1.62 6.55
CA TYR A 98 17.74 -1.14 5.28
C TYR A 98 18.83 -0.68 4.31
N ASP A 99 19.91 -0.11 4.83
CA ASP A 99 21.10 0.23 4.04
C ASP A 99 21.68 -1.00 3.31
N ARG A 100 21.84 -2.13 4.03
CA ARG A 100 22.29 -3.40 3.43
C ARG A 100 21.27 -4.02 2.48
N VAL A 101 19.98 -3.89 2.76
CA VAL A 101 18.91 -4.36 1.87
C VAL A 101 18.96 -3.60 0.54
N VAL A 102 19.10 -2.28 0.59
CA VAL A 102 19.24 -1.42 -0.60
C VAL A 102 20.51 -1.76 -1.38
N ASP A 103 21.65 -1.95 -0.70
CA ASP A 103 22.89 -2.39 -1.35
C ASP A 103 22.72 -3.73 -2.09
N GLU A 104 22.06 -4.71 -1.46
CA GLU A 104 21.80 -6.01 -2.07
C GLU A 104 20.85 -5.90 -3.28
N MET A 105 19.82 -5.06 -3.21
CA MET A 105 18.93 -4.78 -4.33
C MET A 105 19.70 -4.16 -5.51
N CYS A 106 20.51 -3.13 -5.25
CA CYS A 106 21.32 -2.48 -6.29
C CYS A 106 22.35 -3.44 -6.89
N ALA A 107 23.02 -4.26 -6.06
CA ALA A 107 23.96 -5.28 -6.54
C ALA A 107 23.27 -6.35 -7.41
N ALA A 108 22.01 -6.65 -7.14
CA ALA A 108 21.18 -7.53 -7.95
C ALA A 108 20.64 -6.85 -9.23
N GLY A 109 20.90 -5.56 -9.45
CA GLY A 109 20.39 -4.79 -10.59
C GLY A 109 18.93 -4.36 -10.47
N LEU A 110 18.34 -4.46 -9.28
CA LEU A 110 17.01 -3.95 -8.97
C LEU A 110 17.09 -2.47 -8.61
N ARG A 111 16.00 -1.75 -8.91
CA ARG A 111 15.78 -0.36 -8.50
C ARG A 111 14.96 -0.34 -7.20
N PRO A 112 15.54 0.09 -6.07
CA PRO A 112 14.82 0.15 -4.80
C PRO A 112 13.72 1.22 -4.82
N VAL A 113 12.57 0.89 -4.24
CA VAL A 113 11.44 1.81 -4.05
C VAL A 113 11.01 1.84 -2.57
N PRO A 114 11.68 2.62 -1.71
CA PRO A 114 11.33 2.69 -0.30
C PRO A 114 9.96 3.34 -0.08
N THR A 115 9.12 2.65 0.68
CA THR A 115 7.87 3.17 1.26
C THR A 115 8.15 3.54 2.72
N LEU A 116 8.07 4.82 3.06
CA LEU A 116 8.46 5.28 4.40
C LEU A 116 7.46 4.84 5.47
N TYR A 117 6.17 4.81 5.16
CA TYR A 117 5.13 4.42 6.10
C TYR A 117 4.18 3.37 5.52
N HIS A 118 4.10 2.22 6.17
CA HIS A 118 3.18 1.14 5.84
C HIS A 118 2.51 0.61 7.12
N TRP A 119 1.79 1.54 7.78
CA TRP A 119 0.83 1.32 8.90
C TRP A 119 1.43 0.96 10.26
N ASP A 120 2.74 0.83 10.38
CA ASP A 120 3.43 0.40 11.60
C ASP A 120 3.88 1.57 12.48
N THR A 121 2.94 2.44 12.87
CA THR A 121 3.20 3.60 13.76
C THR A 121 3.94 3.17 15.03
N PRO A 122 5.06 3.81 15.41
CA PRO A 122 5.71 3.58 16.71
C PRO A 122 4.72 3.78 17.86
N LEU A 123 4.71 2.86 18.82
CA LEU A 123 3.73 2.85 19.90
C LEU A 123 3.72 4.17 20.72
N PRO A 124 4.87 4.78 21.07
CA PRO A 124 4.85 6.05 21.80
C PRO A 124 4.20 7.21 21.03
N ILE A 125 4.24 7.19 19.69
CA ILE A 125 3.52 8.18 18.86
C ILE A 125 2.01 7.94 18.96
N GLU A 126 1.55 6.69 18.91
CA GLU A 126 0.13 6.38 19.08
C GLU A 126 -0.37 6.72 20.49
N GLU A 127 0.42 6.44 21.52
CA GLU A 127 0.11 6.77 22.91
C GLU A 127 0.01 8.29 23.13
N ASP A 128 0.72 9.11 22.34
CA ASP A 128 0.62 10.57 22.32
C ASP A 128 -0.45 11.09 21.33
N GLY A 129 -1.43 10.24 20.98
CA GLY A 129 -2.59 10.60 20.16
C GLY A 129 -2.51 10.14 18.70
N GLY A 130 -1.37 9.60 18.26
CA GLY A 130 -1.20 9.02 16.94
C GLY A 130 -1.52 10.01 15.82
N TRP A 131 -2.20 9.55 14.77
CA TRP A 131 -2.57 10.39 13.64
C TRP A 131 -3.67 11.41 13.95
N LEU A 132 -4.31 11.38 15.13
CA LEU A 132 -5.19 12.47 15.57
C LEU A 132 -4.39 13.69 16.04
N ASN A 133 -3.12 13.50 16.39
CA ASN A 133 -2.22 14.56 16.80
C ASN A 133 -1.47 15.12 15.58
N ARG A 134 -1.57 16.43 15.35
CA ARG A 134 -0.88 17.12 14.24
C ARG A 134 0.64 17.00 14.33
N ASP A 135 1.22 16.88 15.53
CA ASP A 135 2.67 16.75 15.73
C ASP A 135 3.23 15.49 15.02
N THR A 136 2.44 14.43 14.91
CA THR A 136 2.79 13.19 14.21
C THR A 136 3.25 13.43 12.77
N ALA A 137 2.65 14.40 12.07
CA ALA A 137 3.05 14.75 10.71
C ALA A 137 4.48 15.33 10.66
N PHE A 138 4.87 16.10 11.67
CA PHE A 138 6.23 16.66 11.77
C PHE A 138 7.25 15.61 12.20
N ARG A 139 6.88 14.71 13.14
CA ARG A 139 7.73 13.56 13.49
C ARG A 139 7.99 12.66 12.31
N PHE A 140 6.96 12.43 11.49
CA PHE A 140 7.09 11.67 10.27
C PHE A 140 8.04 12.35 9.27
N ALA A 141 8.02 13.69 9.18
CA ALA A 141 8.94 14.43 8.33
C ALA A 141 10.40 14.35 8.81
N GLU A 142 10.64 14.39 10.12
CA GLU A 142 11.97 14.16 10.72
C GLU A 142 12.49 12.76 10.36
N TYR A 143 11.65 11.75 10.51
CA TYR A 143 11.93 10.37 10.11
C TYR A 143 12.25 10.26 8.60
N ALA A 144 11.43 10.89 7.76
CA ALA A 144 11.61 10.91 6.31
C ALA A 144 12.96 11.52 5.90
N ALA A 145 13.38 12.61 6.57
CA ALA A 145 14.69 13.22 6.35
C ALA A 145 15.82 12.24 6.68
N ILE A 146 15.77 11.57 7.83
CA ILE A 146 16.78 10.59 8.27
C ILE A 146 16.94 9.45 7.25
N VAL A 147 15.82 8.88 6.79
CA VAL A 147 15.87 7.77 5.82
C VAL A 147 16.32 8.27 4.46
N GLY A 148 15.86 9.45 4.04
CA GLY A 148 16.28 10.11 2.80
C GLY A 148 17.79 10.34 2.76
N GLU A 149 18.37 10.94 3.81
CA GLU A 149 19.82 11.19 3.91
C GLU A 149 20.66 9.91 3.79
N ARG A 150 20.09 8.75 4.17
CA ARG A 150 20.78 7.47 4.09
C ARG A 150 20.67 6.79 2.72
N LEU A 151 19.50 6.85 2.07
CA LEU A 151 19.18 5.97 0.94
C LEU A 151 18.89 6.71 -0.38
N ALA A 152 18.76 8.05 -0.39
CA ALA A 152 18.39 8.83 -1.58
C ALA A 152 19.40 8.74 -2.73
N ASP A 153 20.65 8.39 -2.46
CA ASP A 153 21.69 8.20 -3.47
C ASP A 153 21.49 6.94 -4.32
N ARG A 154 20.70 5.96 -3.85
CA ARG A 154 20.51 4.65 -4.47
C ARG A 154 19.05 4.31 -4.81
N ALA A 155 18.09 4.90 -4.09
CA ALA A 155 16.67 4.67 -4.35
C ALA A 155 16.19 5.41 -5.62
N GLU A 156 15.47 4.71 -6.49
CA GLU A 156 14.96 5.25 -7.76
C GLU A 156 13.65 6.02 -7.57
N MET A 157 12.75 5.45 -6.77
CA MET A 157 11.42 6.00 -6.52
C MET A 157 11.09 5.94 -5.02
N TRP A 158 10.21 6.82 -4.56
CA TRP A 158 9.86 6.96 -3.15
C TRP A 158 8.36 7.07 -2.94
N ILE A 159 7.88 6.46 -1.87
CA ILE A 159 6.49 6.55 -1.43
C ILE A 159 6.49 6.99 0.03
N PRO A 160 6.04 8.21 0.36
CA PRO A 160 5.95 8.63 1.75
C PRO A 160 4.96 7.78 2.55
N LEU A 161 3.72 7.63 2.09
CA LEU A 161 2.69 6.86 2.79
C LEU A 161 2.03 5.87 1.85
N ASN A 162 1.81 4.65 2.34
CA ASN A 162 0.93 3.66 1.73
C ASN A 162 -0.49 3.77 2.30
N GLU A 163 -1.48 3.92 1.43
CA GLU A 163 -2.91 3.79 1.70
C GLU A 163 -3.36 4.45 3.01
N PRO A 164 -3.20 5.79 3.15
CA PRO A 164 -3.67 6.51 4.33
C PRO A 164 -5.19 6.36 4.54
N SER A 165 -5.94 6.06 3.47
CA SER A 165 -7.35 5.71 3.52
C SER A 165 -7.62 4.45 4.33
N VAL A 166 -6.88 3.38 4.10
CA VAL A 166 -7.04 2.11 4.82
C VAL A 166 -6.75 2.28 6.29
N LEU A 167 -5.68 2.99 6.66
CA LEU A 167 -5.39 3.26 8.07
C LEU A 167 -6.47 4.12 8.73
N THR A 168 -6.96 5.16 8.04
CA THR A 168 -8.02 6.03 8.57
C THR A 168 -9.30 5.24 8.82
N PHE A 169 -9.78 4.51 7.80
CA PHE A 169 -11.06 3.81 7.90
C PHE A 169 -10.96 2.54 8.75
N LEU A 170 -10.02 1.63 8.46
CA LEU A 170 -9.93 0.36 9.18
C LEU A 170 -9.24 0.52 10.54
N GLY A 171 -8.27 1.42 10.68
CA GLY A 171 -7.51 1.61 11.91
C GLY A 171 -8.18 2.54 12.94
N TYR A 172 -8.74 3.66 12.47
CA TYR A 172 -9.34 4.68 13.34
C TYR A 172 -10.87 4.72 13.32
N ALA A 173 -11.52 4.40 12.20
CA ALA A 173 -12.98 4.49 12.10
C ALA A 173 -13.70 3.22 12.56
N THR A 174 -13.35 2.04 12.02
CA THR A 174 -14.02 0.76 12.32
C THR A 174 -13.27 -0.11 13.33
N GLY A 175 -11.96 0.12 13.48
CA GLY A 175 -11.10 -0.56 14.44
C GLY A 175 -10.81 -2.02 14.09
N GLU A 176 -10.95 -2.35 12.81
CA GLU A 176 -10.56 -3.64 12.23
C GLU A 176 -9.05 -3.79 12.21
N TYR A 177 -8.29 -2.73 11.94
CA TYR A 177 -6.82 -2.73 11.92
C TYR A 177 -6.26 -1.96 13.11
N ALA A 178 -4.94 -2.09 13.36
CA ALA A 178 -4.27 -1.26 14.36
C ALA A 178 -4.42 0.25 13.99
N PRO A 179 -4.63 1.15 14.97
CA PRO A 179 -4.64 0.95 16.43
C PRO A 179 -5.96 0.43 17.01
N GLY A 180 -6.96 0.08 16.19
CA GLY A 180 -8.19 -0.57 16.65
C GLY A 180 -9.21 0.38 17.25
N LYS A 181 -9.17 1.68 16.89
CA LYS A 181 -10.12 2.69 17.39
C LYS A 181 -11.42 2.67 16.59
N ARG A 182 -12.51 3.09 17.22
CA ARG A 182 -13.87 3.07 16.66
C ARG A 182 -14.48 4.48 16.71
N LEU A 183 -13.95 5.37 15.87
CA LEU A 183 -14.27 6.79 15.91
C LEU A 183 -15.26 7.22 14.81
N LEU A 184 -15.59 6.35 13.85
CA LEU A 184 -16.40 6.71 12.69
C LEU A 184 -15.87 7.99 12.02
N PHE A 185 -16.71 9.00 11.78
CA PHE A 185 -16.29 10.27 11.17
C PHE A 185 -15.38 11.14 12.06
N ASP A 186 -15.31 10.89 13.38
CA ASP A 186 -14.32 11.54 14.24
C ASP A 186 -12.88 11.07 13.95
N SER A 187 -12.70 10.10 13.04
CA SER A 187 -11.40 9.70 12.50
C SER A 187 -10.88 10.61 11.37
N LEU A 188 -11.72 11.45 10.75
CA LEU A 188 -11.34 12.30 9.62
C LEU A 188 -10.13 13.23 9.89
N PRO A 189 -9.87 13.74 11.10
CA PRO A 189 -8.63 14.45 11.41
C PRO A 189 -7.36 13.66 11.06
N THR A 190 -7.39 12.32 11.14
CA THR A 190 -6.25 11.48 10.74
C THR A 190 -5.98 11.53 9.24
N ALA A 191 -7.01 11.76 8.41
CA ALA A 191 -6.84 11.95 6.97
C ALA A 191 -6.03 13.23 6.69
N HIS A 192 -6.40 14.35 7.33
CA HIS A 192 -5.68 15.62 7.16
C HIS A 192 -4.22 15.52 7.61
N HIS A 193 -3.96 14.96 8.80
CA HIS A 193 -2.58 14.87 9.30
C HIS A 193 -1.71 13.92 8.49
N GLN A 194 -2.26 12.81 7.96
CA GLN A 194 -1.51 11.93 7.05
C GLN A 194 -1.21 12.60 5.72
N LEU A 195 -2.14 13.40 5.17
CA LEU A 195 -1.89 14.21 3.97
C LEU A 195 -0.80 15.27 4.24
N LEU A 196 -0.87 15.96 5.39
CA LEU A 196 0.17 16.91 5.78
C LEU A 196 1.54 16.22 5.92
N ALA A 197 1.57 15.04 6.54
CA ALA A 197 2.77 14.22 6.69
C ALA A 197 3.34 13.80 5.33
N HIS A 198 2.48 13.44 4.37
CA HIS A 198 2.87 13.18 2.99
C HIS A 198 3.62 14.38 2.40
N GLY A 199 3.00 15.56 2.38
CA GLY A 199 3.61 16.77 1.81
C GLY A 199 4.92 17.19 2.51
N LEU A 200 4.97 17.09 3.83
CA LEU A 200 6.19 17.36 4.61
C LEU A 200 7.31 16.36 4.28
N ALA A 201 6.99 15.07 4.18
CA ALA A 201 7.95 14.03 3.82
C ALA A 201 8.44 14.18 2.37
N VAL A 202 7.59 14.59 1.42
CA VAL A 202 8.03 14.95 0.05
C VAL A 202 9.11 16.03 0.13
N ARG A 203 8.86 17.12 0.86
CA ARG A 203 9.84 18.22 1.02
C ARG A 203 11.14 17.75 1.69
N ALA A 204 11.04 16.91 2.72
CA ALA A 204 12.18 16.36 3.43
C ALA A 204 13.05 15.46 2.54
N LEU A 205 12.42 14.55 1.79
CA LEU A 205 13.09 13.68 0.82
C LEU A 205 13.79 14.47 -0.28
N ARG A 206 13.13 15.50 -0.83
CA ARG A 206 13.76 16.41 -1.82
C ARG A 206 14.99 17.11 -1.25
N ALA A 207 14.92 17.58 0.00
CA ALA A 207 16.05 18.21 0.66
C ALA A 207 17.25 17.26 0.84
N ALA A 208 16.98 15.95 1.00
CA ALA A 208 17.99 14.90 1.03
C ALA A 208 18.50 14.47 -0.37
N GLY A 209 17.99 15.06 -1.45
CA GLY A 209 18.40 14.77 -2.82
C GLY A 209 17.57 13.69 -3.53
N ALA A 210 16.47 13.21 -2.93
CA ALA A 210 15.64 12.17 -3.53
C ALA A 210 14.91 12.65 -4.80
N THR A 211 14.92 11.81 -5.83
CA THR A 211 14.12 11.94 -7.05
C THR A 211 13.02 10.87 -7.09
N GLY A 212 12.06 10.97 -8.02
CA GLY A 212 11.05 9.93 -8.21
C GLY A 212 10.05 9.77 -7.05
N ILE A 213 9.56 10.86 -6.44
CA ILE A 213 8.64 10.79 -5.31
C ILE A 213 7.17 10.77 -5.80
N GLY A 214 6.39 9.81 -5.32
CA GLY A 214 4.97 9.65 -5.66
C GLY A 214 4.12 9.14 -4.50
N THR A 215 3.00 8.50 -4.82
CA THR A 215 2.03 7.94 -3.84
C THR A 215 1.88 6.43 -3.99
N ALA A 216 1.20 5.79 -3.04
CA ALA A 216 0.56 4.49 -3.23
C ALA A 216 -0.79 4.55 -2.50
N ASN A 217 -1.85 4.91 -3.22
CA ASN A 217 -3.18 5.11 -2.64
C ASN A 217 -4.16 4.06 -3.16
N ALA A 218 -4.95 3.49 -2.25
CA ALA A 218 -6.04 2.59 -2.60
C ALA A 218 -7.10 3.36 -3.37
N HIS A 219 -7.40 2.90 -4.57
CA HIS A 219 -8.47 3.46 -5.39
C HIS A 219 -9.25 2.37 -6.08
N ALA A 220 -10.56 2.56 -6.17
CA ALA A 220 -11.46 1.63 -6.82
C ALA A 220 -12.71 2.36 -7.31
N PRO A 221 -13.33 1.93 -8.42
CA PRO A 221 -14.61 2.49 -8.81
C PRO A 221 -15.68 2.11 -7.77
N THR A 222 -16.56 3.06 -7.50
CA THR A 222 -17.68 2.90 -6.58
C THR A 222 -18.99 2.95 -7.36
N TRP A 223 -19.78 1.89 -7.27
CA TRP A 223 -21.06 1.76 -7.96
C TRP A 223 -22.24 1.80 -6.97
N PRO A 224 -23.38 2.37 -7.35
CA PRO A 224 -24.58 2.31 -6.53
C PRO A 224 -25.16 0.88 -6.50
N GLY A 225 -25.73 0.48 -5.37
CA GLY A 225 -26.39 -0.81 -5.21
C GLY A 225 -27.68 -0.96 -6.02
N SER A 226 -28.31 0.17 -6.38
CA SER A 226 -29.48 0.23 -7.25
C SER A 226 -29.56 1.58 -7.98
N ASP A 227 -30.53 1.72 -8.88
CA ASP A 227 -30.82 2.98 -9.59
C ASP A 227 -31.58 4.02 -8.74
N SER A 228 -31.79 3.76 -7.45
CA SER A 228 -32.46 4.73 -6.57
C SER A 228 -31.58 5.96 -6.32
N GLU A 229 -32.20 7.13 -6.13
CA GLU A 229 -31.47 8.36 -5.80
C GLU A 229 -30.69 8.24 -4.48
N ALA A 230 -31.22 7.48 -3.52
CA ALA A 230 -30.57 7.23 -2.25
C ALA A 230 -29.25 6.45 -2.43
N ASP A 231 -29.28 5.34 -3.18
CA ASP A 231 -28.08 4.53 -3.42
C ASP A 231 -27.04 5.28 -4.26
N ARG A 232 -27.48 6.10 -5.23
CA ARG A 232 -26.58 6.98 -5.99
C ARG A 232 -25.88 7.99 -5.09
N GLY A 233 -26.62 8.69 -4.24
CA GLY A 233 -26.03 9.64 -3.29
C GLY A 233 -25.09 8.98 -2.29
N ALA A 234 -25.44 7.80 -1.79
CA ALA A 234 -24.57 7.02 -0.89
C ALA A 234 -23.27 6.58 -1.56
N ALA A 235 -23.35 6.09 -2.81
CA ALA A 235 -22.18 5.71 -3.60
C ALA A 235 -21.30 6.91 -3.94
N GLU A 236 -21.88 8.05 -4.34
CA GLU A 236 -21.14 9.29 -4.60
C GLU A 236 -20.41 9.79 -3.36
N PHE A 237 -21.05 9.77 -2.19
CA PHE A 237 -20.42 10.17 -0.94
C PHE A 237 -19.30 9.20 -0.53
N TYR A 238 -19.51 7.88 -0.67
CA TYR A 238 -18.46 6.89 -0.44
C TYR A 238 -17.28 7.08 -1.40
N ASP A 239 -17.55 7.34 -2.68
CA ASP A 239 -16.52 7.57 -3.69
C ASP A 239 -15.64 8.77 -3.35
N VAL A 240 -16.24 9.85 -2.83
CA VAL A 240 -15.50 11.00 -2.31
C VAL A 240 -14.58 10.59 -1.16
N LEU A 241 -15.06 9.83 -0.18
CA LEU A 241 -14.27 9.42 0.98
C LEU A 241 -13.17 8.41 0.64
N ALA A 242 -13.47 7.43 -0.23
CA ALA A 242 -12.56 6.37 -0.61
C ALA A 242 -11.48 6.85 -1.59
N ASN A 243 -11.84 7.69 -2.56
CA ASN A 243 -10.94 8.07 -3.66
C ASN A 243 -10.48 9.54 -3.59
N TRP A 244 -11.41 10.48 -3.52
CA TRP A 244 -11.10 11.89 -3.82
C TRP A 244 -10.62 12.69 -2.61
N LEU A 245 -10.95 12.27 -1.39
CA LEU A 245 -10.47 12.85 -0.13
C LEU A 245 -8.94 12.85 -0.04
N TRP A 246 -8.28 11.94 -0.75
CA TRP A 246 -6.83 11.74 -0.72
C TRP A 246 -6.14 12.41 -1.89
N SER A 247 -6.69 12.22 -3.09
CA SER A 247 -6.05 12.63 -4.34
C SER A 247 -6.29 14.11 -4.68
N ASP A 248 -7.44 14.69 -4.33
CA ASP A 248 -7.70 16.11 -4.59
C ASP A 248 -6.77 17.04 -3.77
N PRO A 249 -6.56 16.84 -2.46
CA PRO A 249 -5.61 17.67 -1.72
C PRO A 249 -4.19 17.62 -2.30
N ILE A 250 -3.73 16.43 -2.71
CA ILE A 250 -2.38 16.22 -3.26
C ILE A 250 -2.24 16.86 -4.65
N LEU A 251 -3.20 16.63 -5.56
CA LEU A 251 -3.06 17.01 -6.96
C LEU A 251 -3.65 18.39 -7.28
N ARG A 252 -4.53 18.93 -6.43
CA ARG A 252 -5.25 20.20 -6.67
C ARG A 252 -5.13 21.21 -5.54
N GLY A 253 -4.56 20.84 -4.39
CA GLY A 253 -4.44 21.73 -3.23
C GLY A 253 -5.77 22.15 -2.62
N ARG A 254 -6.80 21.31 -2.74
CA ARG A 254 -8.12 21.53 -2.11
C ARG A 254 -8.82 20.20 -1.84
N TYR A 255 -9.73 20.19 -0.89
CA TYR A 255 -10.62 19.06 -0.68
C TYR A 255 -11.66 18.93 -1.80
N PRO A 256 -12.20 17.72 -2.05
CA PRO A 256 -13.19 17.49 -3.10
C PRO A 256 -14.56 18.12 -2.81
N ASP A 257 -14.81 18.50 -1.55
CA ASP A 257 -16.06 19.08 -1.06
C ASP A 257 -15.75 20.14 0.03
N GLU A 258 -16.53 21.23 0.07
CA GLU A 258 -16.32 22.36 1.00
C GLU A 258 -16.73 22.03 2.45
N ASP A 259 -17.73 21.17 2.65
CA ASP A 259 -18.15 20.73 3.98
C ASP A 259 -17.06 19.85 4.59
N LEU A 260 -16.42 18.99 3.78
CA LEU A 260 -15.24 18.23 4.19
C LEU A 260 -14.10 19.17 4.57
N ALA A 261 -13.83 20.23 3.81
CA ALA A 261 -12.78 21.18 4.16
C ALA A 261 -13.03 21.86 5.52
N THR A 262 -14.30 22.15 5.84
CA THR A 262 -14.71 22.86 7.07
C THR A 262 -14.51 22.01 8.33
N VAL A 263 -14.56 20.68 8.22
CA VAL A 263 -14.38 19.77 9.38
C VAL A 263 -12.94 19.31 9.59
N MET A 264 -12.00 19.66 8.70
CA MET A 264 -10.61 19.27 8.82
C MET A 264 -9.86 20.14 9.85
N PRO A 265 -8.95 19.55 10.64
CA PRO A 265 -8.23 20.27 11.69
C PRO A 265 -7.14 21.19 11.14
N GLY A 266 -6.72 22.16 11.96
CA GLY A 266 -5.52 22.96 11.70
C GLY A 266 -5.74 24.14 10.74
N PRO A 267 -4.66 24.85 10.38
CA PRO A 267 -4.71 25.90 9.37
C PRO A 267 -4.82 25.26 7.97
N VAL A 268 -6.00 24.73 7.64
CA VAL A 268 -6.24 23.89 6.45
C VAL A 268 -5.66 24.49 5.17
N ALA A 269 -5.80 25.81 4.96
CA ALA A 269 -5.24 26.49 3.80
C ALA A 269 -3.71 26.40 3.72
N ASP A 270 -3.00 26.70 4.82
CA ASP A 270 -1.53 26.64 4.89
C ASP A 270 -1.03 25.19 4.74
N ASP A 271 -1.75 24.25 5.35
CA ASP A 271 -1.42 22.83 5.27
C ASP A 271 -1.64 22.29 3.84
N LEU A 272 -2.67 22.74 3.12
CA LEU A 272 -2.89 22.37 1.71
C LEU A 272 -1.77 22.81 0.77
N GLU A 273 -1.09 23.93 1.03
CA GLU A 273 0.11 24.32 0.26
C GLU A 273 1.28 23.34 0.47
N ILE A 274 1.34 22.70 1.64
CA ILE A 274 2.33 21.65 1.94
C ILE A 274 1.92 20.34 1.29
N ILE A 275 0.66 19.94 1.48
CA ILE A 275 0.07 18.71 0.94
C ILE A 275 0.24 18.65 -0.58
N ALA A 276 0.02 19.76 -1.28
CA ALA A 276 0.11 19.86 -2.74
C ALA A 276 1.54 20.04 -3.27
N THR A 277 2.57 19.66 -2.50
CA THR A 277 3.95 19.67 -3.01
C THR A 277 4.03 18.74 -4.24
N PRO A 278 4.51 19.21 -5.41
CA PRO A 278 4.43 18.44 -6.65
C PRO A 278 5.13 17.07 -6.61
N LEU A 279 4.47 16.08 -7.21
CA LEU A 279 4.95 14.69 -7.32
C LEU A 279 5.49 14.38 -8.71
N ASP A 280 6.37 13.38 -8.80
CA ASP A 280 6.94 12.90 -10.07
C ASP A 280 6.05 11.85 -10.76
N TRP A 281 5.23 11.15 -9.98
CA TRP A 281 4.31 10.09 -10.41
C TRP A 281 3.20 9.89 -9.37
N TYR A 282 2.10 9.24 -9.74
CA TYR A 282 1.01 8.92 -8.83
C TYR A 282 0.73 7.41 -8.82
N GLY A 283 0.69 6.80 -7.64
CA GLY A 283 0.47 5.37 -7.47
C GLY A 283 -0.96 5.01 -7.12
N VAL A 284 -1.46 3.98 -7.80
CA VAL A 284 -2.78 3.40 -7.62
C VAL A 284 -2.62 1.96 -7.13
N ASN A 285 -3.13 1.68 -5.93
CA ASN A 285 -3.32 0.32 -5.43
C ASN A 285 -4.76 -0.10 -5.74
N TYR A 286 -4.93 -1.24 -6.42
CA TYR A 286 -6.25 -1.73 -6.82
C TYR A 286 -6.37 -3.23 -6.57
N TYR A 287 -7.50 -3.64 -5.99
CA TYR A 287 -7.81 -5.05 -5.73
C TYR A 287 -9.23 -5.42 -6.16
N SER A 288 -10.24 -4.61 -5.81
CA SER A 288 -11.65 -4.85 -6.12
C SER A 288 -12.46 -3.55 -6.15
N PRO A 289 -13.57 -3.49 -6.90
CA PRO A 289 -14.51 -2.37 -6.89
C PRO A 289 -15.35 -2.34 -5.61
N PHE A 290 -16.05 -1.23 -5.39
CA PHE A 290 -17.06 -1.09 -4.34
C PHE A 290 -18.45 -1.02 -4.94
N ARG A 291 -19.43 -1.64 -4.26
CA ARG A 291 -20.84 -1.37 -4.48
C ARG A 291 -21.46 -0.93 -3.17
N VAL A 292 -22.24 0.14 -3.21
CA VAL A 292 -22.69 0.85 -2.00
C VAL A 292 -24.17 1.17 -2.10
N SER A 293 -24.92 0.87 -1.04
CA SER A 293 -26.32 1.28 -0.89
C SER A 293 -26.47 2.26 0.27
N ALA A 294 -27.55 3.04 0.25
CA ALA A 294 -27.93 3.89 1.36
C ALA A 294 -28.31 3.03 2.58
N ALA A 295 -27.81 3.41 3.74
CA ALA A 295 -28.22 2.83 5.02
C ALA A 295 -29.26 3.75 5.68
N SER A 296 -30.29 3.16 6.30
CA SER A 296 -31.32 3.93 7.02
C SER A 296 -31.25 3.67 8.52
N GLY A 297 -31.21 4.75 9.31
CA GLY A 297 -31.16 4.68 10.78
C GLY A 297 -29.81 4.32 11.38
N GLU A 298 -28.75 4.26 10.57
CA GLU A 298 -27.37 4.00 10.98
C GLU A 298 -26.57 5.31 11.12
N GLU A 299 -25.51 5.29 11.93
CA GLU A 299 -24.58 6.44 12.08
C GLU A 299 -23.74 6.65 10.80
N ILE A 300 -23.51 5.59 10.03
CA ILE A 300 -22.89 5.64 8.70
C ILE A 300 -24.02 5.60 7.66
N PRO A 301 -24.15 6.60 6.75
CA PRO A 301 -25.29 6.71 5.84
C PRO A 301 -25.22 5.74 4.64
N PHE A 302 -24.26 4.83 4.63
CA PHE A 302 -24.02 3.89 3.53
C PHE A 302 -23.57 2.53 4.06
N VAL A 303 -23.76 1.50 3.24
CA VAL A 303 -23.29 0.14 3.51
C VAL A 303 -22.71 -0.48 2.24
N PRO A 304 -21.52 -1.11 2.30
CA PRO A 304 -21.03 -1.94 1.22
C PRO A 304 -22.00 -3.08 0.94
N THR A 305 -22.35 -3.29 -0.32
CA THR A 305 -23.22 -4.38 -0.76
C THR A 305 -22.43 -5.38 -1.58
N GLU A 306 -22.87 -6.64 -1.51
CA GLU A 306 -22.19 -7.70 -2.22
C GLU A 306 -22.32 -7.52 -3.73
N ILE A 307 -21.20 -7.67 -4.44
CA ILE A 307 -21.20 -7.76 -5.89
C ILE A 307 -21.18 -9.23 -6.28
N ASP A 308 -22.19 -9.68 -7.04
CA ASP A 308 -22.24 -11.03 -7.57
C ASP A 308 -21.03 -11.30 -8.47
N GLY A 309 -20.33 -12.42 -8.27
CA GLY A 309 -19.20 -12.80 -9.13
C GLY A 309 -18.11 -13.59 -8.44
N PRO A 310 -17.03 -13.93 -9.17
CA PRO A 310 -15.86 -14.58 -8.59
C PRO A 310 -15.22 -13.70 -7.52
N LYS A 311 -14.77 -14.31 -6.42
CA LYS A 311 -14.21 -13.62 -5.26
C LYS A 311 -12.76 -14.03 -5.01
N THR A 312 -11.99 -13.09 -4.48
CA THR A 312 -10.68 -13.32 -3.89
C THR A 312 -10.82 -14.08 -2.55
N GLY A 313 -9.72 -14.55 -1.99
CA GLY A 313 -9.68 -15.14 -0.65
C GLY A 313 -10.10 -14.18 0.46
N LEU A 314 -10.02 -12.86 0.22
CA LEU A 314 -10.50 -11.80 1.10
C LEU A 314 -11.99 -11.44 0.89
N GLY A 315 -12.68 -12.09 -0.04
CA GLY A 315 -14.11 -11.83 -0.32
C GLY A 315 -14.38 -10.65 -1.26
N GLY A 316 -13.35 -9.89 -1.65
CA GLY A 316 -13.46 -8.85 -2.69
C GLY A 316 -13.73 -9.46 -4.06
N GLU A 317 -14.50 -8.76 -4.90
CA GLU A 317 -14.80 -9.22 -6.27
C GLU A 317 -13.54 -9.18 -7.15
N ILE A 318 -13.34 -10.24 -7.94
CA ILE A 318 -12.33 -10.27 -9.00
C ILE A 318 -12.91 -9.53 -10.22
N ASN A 319 -12.57 -8.26 -10.36
CA ASN A 319 -13.07 -7.41 -11.44
C ASN A 319 -11.92 -6.66 -12.16
N PRO A 320 -11.42 -7.20 -13.28
CA PRO A 320 -10.38 -6.55 -14.07
C PRO A 320 -10.81 -5.21 -14.67
N ALA A 321 -12.07 -5.11 -15.09
CA ALA A 321 -12.61 -3.90 -15.73
C ALA A 321 -12.56 -2.69 -14.77
N GLY A 322 -12.75 -2.91 -13.47
CA GLY A 322 -12.65 -1.86 -12.46
C GLY A 322 -11.27 -1.20 -12.38
N LEU A 323 -10.18 -1.95 -12.61
CA LEU A 323 -8.84 -1.36 -12.71
C LEU A 323 -8.75 -0.40 -13.90
N GLY A 324 -9.24 -0.84 -15.07
CA GLY A 324 -9.28 0.00 -16.25
C GLY A 324 -10.18 1.24 -16.07
N GLU A 325 -11.30 1.10 -15.36
CA GLU A 325 -12.23 2.21 -15.08
C GLU A 325 -11.57 3.28 -14.20
N ILE A 326 -10.95 2.88 -13.08
CA ILE A 326 -10.32 3.83 -12.17
C ILE A 326 -9.12 4.52 -12.82
N LEU A 327 -8.29 3.79 -13.59
CA LEU A 327 -7.17 4.38 -14.32
C LEU A 327 -7.63 5.45 -15.33
N ARG A 328 -8.77 5.24 -16.00
CA ARG A 328 -9.36 6.24 -16.92
C ARG A 328 -10.05 7.40 -16.19
N ALA A 329 -10.43 7.24 -14.92
CA ALA A 329 -11.04 8.30 -14.13
C ALA A 329 -10.02 9.40 -13.77
N PHE A 330 -8.76 9.03 -13.50
CA PHE A 330 -7.69 9.96 -13.15
C PHE A 330 -7.46 11.07 -14.19
N PRO A 331 -7.17 10.81 -15.48
CA PRO A 331 -6.94 11.88 -16.44
C PRO A 331 -8.20 12.72 -16.70
N LYS A 332 -9.40 12.12 -16.63
CA LYS A 332 -10.67 12.87 -16.72
C LYS A 332 -10.82 13.87 -15.58
N ARG A 333 -10.38 13.49 -14.38
CA ARG A 333 -10.46 14.33 -13.19
C ARG A 333 -9.33 15.37 -13.19
N TYR A 334 -8.09 14.99 -13.42
CA TYR A 334 -6.94 15.83 -13.11
C TYR A 334 -6.32 16.53 -14.32
N GLY A 335 -6.53 16.05 -15.55
CA GLY A 335 -5.95 16.63 -16.75
C GLY A 335 -4.45 16.86 -16.60
N ASP A 336 -3.99 18.07 -16.89
CA ASP A 336 -2.57 18.45 -16.83
C ASP A 336 -1.95 18.41 -15.42
N ALA A 337 -2.77 18.36 -14.36
CA ALA A 337 -2.28 18.22 -12.99
C ALA A 337 -1.89 16.77 -12.64
N LEU A 338 -2.20 15.80 -13.51
CA LEU A 338 -1.90 14.39 -13.29
C LEU A 338 -0.46 14.06 -13.70
N PRO A 339 0.43 13.68 -12.76
CA PRO A 339 1.70 13.07 -13.14
C PRO A 339 1.44 11.63 -13.64
N PRO A 340 2.43 10.98 -14.29
CA PRO A 340 2.27 9.63 -14.81
C PRO A 340 1.83 8.63 -13.73
N LEU A 341 0.96 7.70 -14.11
CA LEU A 341 0.42 6.69 -13.22
C LEU A 341 1.33 5.46 -13.11
N TYR A 342 1.35 4.86 -11.92
CA TYR A 342 1.86 3.52 -11.68
C TYR A 342 0.79 2.71 -10.95
N VAL A 343 0.58 1.47 -11.37
CA VAL A 343 -0.12 0.50 -10.52
C VAL A 343 0.87 0.06 -9.46
N SER A 344 0.79 0.65 -8.26
CA SER A 344 1.76 0.47 -7.17
C SER A 344 1.52 -0.78 -6.34
N GLU A 345 0.29 -1.31 -6.38
CA GLU A 345 -0.08 -2.64 -5.94
C GLU A 345 -1.26 -3.17 -6.76
N ASN A 346 -1.14 -4.41 -7.23
CA ASN A 346 -2.26 -5.23 -7.68
C ASN A 346 -1.88 -6.71 -7.51
N GLY A 347 -2.83 -7.53 -7.10
CA GLY A 347 -2.59 -8.94 -6.84
C GLY A 347 -3.78 -9.60 -6.20
N THR A 348 -3.65 -10.89 -5.85
CA THR A 348 -4.76 -11.64 -5.27
C THR A 348 -4.29 -12.75 -4.35
N SER A 349 -5.09 -12.99 -3.31
CA SER A 349 -5.18 -14.27 -2.62
C SER A 349 -6.42 -15.01 -3.11
N LEU A 350 -6.41 -16.33 -3.02
CA LEU A 350 -7.53 -17.19 -3.40
C LEU A 350 -7.90 -18.11 -2.24
N SER A 351 -9.14 -18.58 -2.23
CA SER A 351 -9.61 -19.58 -1.25
C SER A 351 -9.06 -20.99 -1.50
N THR A 352 -8.38 -21.20 -2.63
CA THR A 352 -7.71 -22.46 -2.96
C THR A 352 -6.45 -22.64 -2.12
N VAL A 353 -6.17 -23.87 -1.71
CA VAL A 353 -4.94 -24.20 -0.97
C VAL A 353 -3.74 -24.11 -1.92
N GLU A 354 -2.79 -23.23 -1.59
CA GLU A 354 -1.57 -22.99 -2.37
C GLU A 354 -0.34 -23.59 -1.69
N GLU A 355 -0.34 -24.91 -1.55
CA GLU A 355 0.77 -25.67 -0.97
C GLU A 355 1.52 -26.46 -2.06
N PRO A 356 2.83 -26.76 -1.87
CA PRO A 356 3.57 -27.60 -2.80
C PRO A 356 2.95 -29.00 -2.95
N ASP A 357 2.79 -29.46 -4.19
CA ASP A 357 2.31 -30.80 -4.51
C ASP A 357 3.44 -31.85 -4.46
N ALA A 358 3.14 -33.08 -4.90
CA ALA A 358 4.11 -34.18 -4.91
C ALA A 358 5.35 -33.92 -5.80
N ASP A 359 5.27 -32.96 -6.73
CA ASP A 359 6.36 -32.54 -7.60
C ASP A 359 7.10 -31.29 -7.06
N ASP A 360 6.82 -30.89 -5.80
CA ASP A 360 7.32 -29.67 -5.15
C ASP A 360 6.92 -28.39 -5.90
N ARG A 361 5.76 -28.40 -6.57
CA ARG A 361 5.20 -27.25 -7.31
C ARG A 361 3.96 -26.70 -6.61
N VAL A 362 3.81 -25.39 -6.59
CA VAL A 362 2.61 -24.71 -6.09
C VAL A 362 1.79 -24.26 -7.29
N ARG A 363 0.64 -24.89 -7.51
CA ARG A 363 -0.23 -24.65 -8.68
C ARG A 363 -1.29 -23.63 -8.35
N ASP A 364 -1.16 -22.45 -8.94
CA ASP A 364 -2.00 -21.28 -8.64
C ASP A 364 -2.55 -20.64 -9.91
N GLN A 365 -3.18 -21.45 -10.78
CA GLN A 365 -3.74 -20.98 -12.06
C GLN A 365 -4.71 -19.80 -11.88
N GLY A 366 -5.51 -19.78 -10.82
CA GLY A 366 -6.41 -18.65 -10.56
C GLY A 366 -5.68 -17.32 -10.35
N ARG A 367 -4.45 -17.33 -9.80
CA ARG A 367 -3.61 -16.12 -9.67
C ARG A 367 -3.12 -15.69 -11.05
N ILE A 368 -2.70 -16.63 -11.89
CA ILE A 368 -2.33 -16.33 -13.29
C ILE A 368 -3.52 -15.69 -14.01
N ASP A 369 -4.71 -16.28 -13.91
CA ASP A 369 -5.92 -15.77 -14.57
C ASP A 369 -6.29 -14.37 -14.08
N TYR A 370 -6.16 -14.11 -12.77
CA TYR A 370 -6.34 -12.77 -12.19
C TYR A 370 -5.35 -11.77 -12.79
N LEU A 371 -4.05 -12.09 -12.76
CA LEU A 371 -3.00 -11.18 -13.19
C LEU A 371 -3.09 -10.89 -14.68
N ASP A 372 -3.30 -11.91 -15.52
CA ASP A 372 -3.44 -11.75 -16.97
C ASP A 372 -4.58 -10.79 -17.30
N ALA A 373 -5.75 -11.00 -16.68
CA ALA A 373 -6.93 -10.18 -16.93
C ALA A 373 -6.75 -8.73 -16.45
N HIS A 374 -6.18 -8.49 -15.26
CA HIS A 374 -5.96 -7.13 -14.75
C HIS A 374 -4.89 -6.37 -15.55
N ILE A 375 -3.81 -7.05 -15.93
CA ILE A 375 -2.77 -6.47 -16.79
C ILE A 375 -3.33 -6.16 -18.18
N ALA A 376 -4.22 -6.99 -18.72
CA ALA A 376 -4.93 -6.69 -19.96
C ALA A 376 -5.81 -5.43 -19.83
N ALA A 377 -6.59 -5.30 -18.75
CA ALA A 377 -7.42 -4.11 -18.51
C ALA A 377 -6.58 -2.82 -18.36
N MET A 378 -5.42 -2.91 -17.69
CA MET A 378 -4.46 -1.79 -17.64
C MET A 378 -3.93 -1.44 -19.03
N ARG A 379 -3.60 -2.44 -19.87
CA ARG A 379 -3.15 -2.21 -21.25
C ARG A 379 -4.21 -1.52 -22.09
N GLU A 380 -5.48 -1.89 -21.95
CA GLU A 380 -6.59 -1.20 -22.61
C GLU A 380 -6.70 0.27 -22.16
N ALA A 381 -6.50 0.57 -20.87
CA ALA A 381 -6.47 1.95 -20.40
C ALA A 381 -5.28 2.74 -21.01
N ILE A 382 -4.11 2.12 -21.16
CA ILE A 382 -2.97 2.73 -21.87
C ILE A 382 -3.32 2.99 -23.34
N GLU A 383 -3.99 2.05 -24.01
CA GLU A 383 -4.45 2.19 -25.40
C GLU A 383 -5.44 3.35 -25.55
N ASP A 384 -6.26 3.60 -24.53
CA ASP A 384 -7.18 4.75 -24.46
C ASP A 384 -6.48 6.08 -24.11
N GLY A 385 -5.15 6.09 -23.98
CA GLY A 385 -4.33 7.28 -23.80
C GLY A 385 -3.98 7.63 -22.34
N VAL A 386 -4.24 6.73 -21.38
CA VAL A 386 -3.80 6.92 -19.99
C VAL A 386 -2.28 6.71 -19.88
N ASP A 387 -1.53 7.68 -19.34
CA ASP A 387 -0.07 7.59 -19.14
C ASP A 387 0.28 6.69 -17.93
N VAL A 388 0.16 5.37 -18.10
CA VAL A 388 0.60 4.38 -17.10
C VAL A 388 2.00 3.87 -17.46
N ARG A 389 2.95 4.00 -16.52
CA ARG A 389 4.38 3.72 -16.75
C ARG A 389 4.94 2.55 -15.96
N GLY A 390 4.14 1.90 -15.12
CA GLY A 390 4.58 0.67 -14.47
C GLY A 390 3.49 -0.08 -13.71
N TYR A 391 3.81 -1.33 -13.38
CA TYR A 391 2.96 -2.26 -12.65
C TYR A 391 3.77 -3.03 -11.62
N LEU A 392 3.33 -2.98 -10.36
CA LEU A 392 3.93 -3.68 -9.24
C LEU A 392 2.98 -4.74 -8.70
N HIS A 393 3.38 -6.00 -8.80
CA HIS A 393 2.62 -7.12 -8.25
C HIS A 393 2.72 -7.13 -6.71
N TRP A 394 1.56 -7.27 -6.06
CA TRP A 394 1.47 -7.57 -4.64
C TRP A 394 1.21 -9.08 -4.45
N SER A 395 2.14 -9.88 -3.93
CA SER A 395 3.44 -9.58 -3.31
C SER A 395 4.55 -10.55 -3.80
N PRO A 396 5.85 -10.29 -3.54
CA PRO A 396 6.91 -11.20 -3.97
C PRO A 396 6.84 -12.55 -3.26
N THR A 397 6.57 -12.55 -1.95
CA THR A 397 6.44 -13.76 -1.12
C THR A 397 5.12 -13.76 -0.38
N ASP A 398 4.61 -14.94 -0.04
CA ASP A 398 3.56 -15.05 0.97
C ASP A 398 4.05 -14.41 2.27
N ASN A 399 3.13 -13.79 3.01
CA ASN A 399 3.45 -12.93 4.14
C ASN A 399 2.31 -12.95 5.19
N PHE A 400 2.49 -12.21 6.28
CA PHE A 400 1.46 -12.01 7.30
C PHE A 400 0.42 -10.99 6.81
N GLU A 401 -0.76 -11.45 6.39
CA GLU A 401 -1.83 -10.63 5.81
C GLU A 401 -2.69 -9.98 6.91
N TRP A 402 -2.05 -9.11 7.71
CA TRP A 402 -2.71 -8.27 8.71
C TRP A 402 -3.63 -9.06 9.65
N THR A 403 -4.93 -8.73 9.72
CA THR A 403 -5.90 -9.45 10.56
C THR A 403 -6.23 -10.84 10.06
N PHE A 404 -5.91 -11.18 8.82
CA PHE A 404 -6.13 -12.51 8.25
C PHE A 404 -4.99 -13.50 8.57
N GLY A 405 -3.92 -13.04 9.22
CA GLY A 405 -2.80 -13.89 9.59
C GLY A 405 -2.13 -14.50 8.36
N TYR A 406 -1.79 -15.79 8.43
CA TYR A 406 -1.12 -16.50 7.33
C TYR A 406 -2.07 -17.26 6.41
N ALA A 407 -3.39 -17.16 6.64
CA ALA A 407 -4.39 -17.89 5.85
C ALA A 407 -4.46 -17.38 4.39
N GLN A 408 -4.13 -16.12 4.17
CA GLN A 408 -4.23 -15.46 2.87
C GLN A 408 -2.83 -15.32 2.27
N ARG A 409 -2.69 -15.79 1.02
CA ARG A 409 -1.41 -15.88 0.33
C ARG A 409 -1.44 -15.01 -0.92
N PHE A 410 -0.66 -13.93 -0.96
CA PHE A 410 -0.54 -13.02 -2.11
C PHE A 410 0.74 -13.24 -2.93
N GLY A 411 1.68 -14.02 -2.41
CA GLY A 411 3.02 -14.16 -2.96
C GLY A 411 3.05 -14.82 -4.33
N LEU A 412 3.96 -14.38 -5.21
CA LEU A 412 4.44 -15.20 -6.33
C LEU A 412 5.32 -16.36 -5.84
N VAL A 413 5.90 -16.22 -4.65
CA VAL A 413 6.69 -17.26 -4.00
C VAL A 413 5.96 -17.74 -2.75
N HIS A 414 5.67 -19.04 -2.71
CA HIS A 414 5.16 -19.69 -1.51
C HIS A 414 6.20 -19.69 -0.39
N VAL A 415 5.77 -19.42 0.84
CA VAL A 415 6.59 -19.57 2.04
C VAL A 415 5.98 -20.63 2.94
N ASP A 416 6.76 -21.68 3.23
CA ASP A 416 6.47 -22.58 4.34
C ASP A 416 6.88 -21.89 5.63
N TYR A 417 5.92 -21.36 6.39
CA TYR A 417 6.22 -20.59 7.60
C TYR A 417 6.89 -21.40 8.72
N ARG A 418 6.84 -22.74 8.67
CA ARG A 418 7.48 -23.62 9.66
C ARG A 418 8.96 -23.82 9.36
N THR A 419 9.31 -23.97 8.09
CA THR A 419 10.69 -24.26 7.65
C THR A 419 11.40 -23.06 7.03
N GLN A 420 10.64 -22.00 6.74
CA GLN A 420 11.05 -20.81 5.99
C GLN A 420 11.51 -21.13 4.56
N LYS A 421 11.15 -22.30 4.00
CA LYS A 421 11.43 -22.67 2.62
C LYS A 421 10.60 -21.79 1.66
N ARG A 422 11.27 -21.26 0.63
CA ARG A 422 10.65 -20.54 -0.49
C ARG A 422 10.45 -21.49 -1.67
N THR A 423 9.26 -21.50 -2.25
CA THR A 423 8.94 -22.26 -3.47
C THR A 423 8.26 -21.33 -4.48
N PRO A 424 8.91 -20.96 -5.59
CA PRO A 424 8.26 -20.20 -6.66
C PRO A 424 7.00 -20.90 -7.15
N LYS A 425 5.89 -20.16 -7.23
CA LYS A 425 4.59 -20.68 -7.72
C LYS A 425 4.56 -20.71 -9.25
N ASP A 426 3.57 -21.37 -9.83
CA ASP A 426 3.38 -21.36 -11.29
C ASP A 426 3.19 -19.91 -11.81
N SER A 427 2.52 -19.03 -11.04
CA SER A 427 2.40 -17.60 -11.34
C SER A 427 3.73 -16.84 -11.39
N TYR A 428 4.73 -17.20 -10.57
CA TYR A 428 6.07 -16.61 -10.64
C TYR A 428 6.70 -16.87 -12.01
N HIS A 429 6.62 -18.12 -12.47
CA HIS A 429 7.18 -18.52 -13.75
C HIS A 429 6.43 -17.86 -14.91
N TRP A 430 5.10 -17.82 -14.84
CA TRP A 430 4.28 -17.12 -15.82
C TRP A 430 4.61 -15.62 -15.89
N PHE A 431 4.70 -14.94 -14.75
CA PHE A 431 4.98 -13.50 -14.69
C PHE A 431 6.37 -13.17 -15.24
N ARG A 432 7.37 -14.02 -14.94
CA ARG A 432 8.71 -13.93 -15.54
C ARG A 432 8.68 -13.99 -17.07
N GLU A 433 7.93 -14.93 -17.64
CA GLU A 433 7.82 -15.06 -19.09
C GLU A 433 7.03 -13.90 -19.71
N LEU A 434 5.99 -13.40 -19.04
CA LEU A 434 5.28 -12.20 -19.44
C LEU A 434 6.22 -10.98 -19.53
N ILE A 435 7.05 -10.76 -18.50
CA ILE A 435 8.02 -9.66 -18.47
C ILE A 435 9.00 -9.79 -19.64
N LYS A 436 9.57 -10.99 -19.86
CA LYS A 436 10.49 -11.24 -20.98
C LYS A 436 9.84 -10.97 -22.34
N ALA A 437 8.58 -11.39 -22.52
CA ALA A 437 7.85 -11.19 -23.78
C ALA A 437 7.43 -9.72 -24.01
N SER A 438 7.41 -8.90 -22.96
CA SER A 438 7.05 -7.49 -23.03
C SER A 438 8.21 -6.53 -23.33
N ARG A 439 9.45 -7.04 -23.33
CA ARG A 439 10.69 -6.27 -23.50
C ARG A 439 11.21 -6.28 -24.93
#